data_AF-A0A4Y7J8C6-F1
#
_entry.id   AF-A0A4Y7J8C6-F1
#
_cell.length_a   1.000
_cell.length_b   1.000
_cell.length_c   1.000
_cell.angle_alpha   90.00
_cell.angle_beta   90.00
_cell.angle_gamma   90.00
#
_symmetry.space_group_name_H-M   'P 1'
#
loop_
_entity.id
_entity.type
_entity.pdbx_description
1 polymer ?
#
loop_
_entity_poly.entity_id
_entity_poly.type
_entity_poly.pdbx_seq_one_letter_code
_entity_poly.pdbx_strand_id
1 'polypeptide(L)'
;MFPIRSFIAFQSLFSQSEQEGEVQFSNRVSAVNYKKKKMNTTSYGFVLISWVLLLAFTPLGIYSETKKNLVKMTLVQHAVTQGAFCLDGSLPGYHLDRGYGSGVSNWLLQFEGGGWCNDIESCLERAKSRHGSTRYMSKWEYFNGILSNNASLNPDFHNWNRVKLRYCDGASFSGDSLYQNETVKLYFRGQRIWKAIILDLLPKGLNLADKALLSGCSAGGLATFLHCDNFTSFLPKNTTAKCMSDAGFFLDIRDISLQHTAREFFEQLILLQGTEQFLNENCTSSRYYPYQCFFPQYALPYVKAPYFILNSAYDVFQVRMCLPFSFL
;
A
#
# COMPACT_ATOMS: atom_id res chain seq x y z
N MET A 1 -15.87 26.57 -0.72
CA MET A 1 -16.51 26.18 0.56
C MET A 1 -17.31 24.91 0.28
N PHE A 2 -16.72 23.74 0.55
CA PHE A 2 -17.36 22.43 0.34
C PHE A 2 -17.86 21.89 1.69
N PRO A 3 -19.01 21.21 1.78
CA PRO A 3 -19.58 20.82 3.05
C PRO A 3 -18.92 19.53 3.58
N ILE A 4 -18.44 19.62 4.80
CA ILE A 4 -17.91 18.53 5.62
C ILE A 4 -19.10 17.75 6.18
N ARG A 5 -19.57 16.71 5.51
CA ARG A 5 -20.37 15.64 6.15
C ARG A 5 -20.13 14.34 5.41
N SER A 6 -19.45 13.40 6.08
CA SER A 6 -19.33 11.94 5.85
C SER A 6 -17.88 11.46 5.76
N PHE A 7 -17.12 11.52 6.85
CA PHE A 7 -15.80 10.84 6.92
C PHE A 7 -15.52 10.12 8.26
N ILE A 8 -16.55 9.87 9.09
CA ILE A 8 -16.36 9.22 10.40
C ILE A 8 -16.32 7.66 10.31
N ALA A 9 -16.45 7.06 9.12
CA ALA A 9 -16.48 5.60 9.00
C ALA A 9 -15.15 4.92 8.59
N PHE A 10 -14.00 5.62 8.62
CA PHE A 10 -12.73 5.09 8.11
C PHE A 10 -11.83 4.39 9.14
N GLN A 11 -12.21 4.33 10.42
CA GLN A 11 -11.28 3.93 11.50
C GLN A 11 -11.36 2.46 11.95
N SER A 12 -12.31 1.64 11.46
CA SER A 12 -12.56 0.30 12.06
C SER A 12 -12.18 -0.93 11.23
N LEU A 13 -11.52 -0.81 10.07
CA LEU A 13 -11.29 -1.98 9.19
C LEU A 13 -9.82 -2.33 8.87
N PHE A 14 -8.83 -1.66 9.46
CA PHE A 14 -7.40 -1.89 9.15
C PHE A 14 -6.59 -2.66 10.21
N SER A 15 -7.25 -3.46 11.07
CA SER A 15 -6.58 -4.25 12.12
C SER A 15 -6.56 -5.78 11.88
N GLN A 16 -6.96 -6.29 10.71
CA GLN A 16 -7.14 -7.75 10.51
C GLN A 16 -6.21 -8.45 9.52
N SER A 17 -5.02 -7.91 9.21
CA SER A 17 -4.03 -8.65 8.40
C SER A 17 -2.78 -9.11 9.16
N GLU A 18 -2.75 -9.03 10.49
CA GLU A 18 -1.71 -9.63 11.32
C GLU A 18 -2.36 -10.26 12.55
N GLN A 19 -2.61 -11.57 12.50
CA GLN A 19 -2.59 -12.49 13.65
C GLN A 19 -2.93 -13.93 13.19
N GLU A 20 -1.90 -14.74 12.98
CA GLU A 20 -1.96 -16.18 13.23
C GLU A 20 -1.26 -16.43 14.58
N GLY A 21 -1.94 -17.09 15.51
CA GLY A 21 -1.44 -17.36 16.84
C GLY A 21 -2.50 -18.08 17.70
N GLU A 22 -2.29 -19.38 17.85
CA GLU A 22 -3.11 -20.42 18.47
C GLU A 22 -3.18 -20.29 20.02
N VAL A 23 -4.38 -20.26 20.65
CA VAL A 23 -4.55 -20.58 22.08
C VAL A 23 -5.92 -21.24 22.36
N GLN A 24 -5.87 -22.35 23.12
CA GLN A 24 -6.92 -23.28 23.52
C GLN A 24 -8.17 -22.66 24.19
N PHE A 25 -9.35 -23.16 23.81
CA PHE A 25 -10.62 -22.92 24.51
C PHE A 25 -10.85 -23.96 25.62
N SER A 26 -11.01 -23.47 26.85
CA SER A 26 -11.48 -24.24 28.01
C SER A 26 -13.01 -24.33 28.01
N ASN A 27 -13.53 -25.57 28.08
CA ASN A 27 -14.95 -25.89 28.10
C ASN A 27 -15.60 -25.62 29.46
N ARG A 28 -16.69 -24.84 29.48
CA ARG A 28 -17.76 -24.96 30.50
C ARG A 28 -19.13 -24.89 29.82
N VAL A 29 -19.74 -26.07 29.66
CA VAL A 29 -21.14 -26.22 29.26
C VAL A 29 -21.98 -26.33 30.54
N SER A 30 -22.90 -25.40 30.75
CA SER A 30 -23.97 -25.54 31.74
C SER A 30 -25.19 -26.18 31.04
N ALA A 31 -25.58 -27.36 31.50
CA ALA A 31 -26.73 -28.10 30.98
C ALA A 31 -28.05 -27.44 31.39
N VAL A 32 -28.92 -27.16 30.41
CA VAL A 32 -30.33 -26.79 30.65
C VAL A 32 -31.21 -28.00 30.33
N ASN A 33 -31.91 -28.47 31.34
CA ASN A 33 -32.78 -29.65 31.33
C ASN A 33 -34.14 -29.28 30.69
N TYR A 34 -34.49 -29.86 29.54
CA TYR A 34 -35.84 -29.72 28.97
C TYR A 34 -36.67 -31.00 29.17
N LYS A 35 -37.77 -30.86 29.91
CA LYS A 35 -38.77 -31.92 30.14
C LYS A 35 -39.43 -32.33 28.82
N LYS A 36 -39.39 -33.64 28.55
CA LYS A 36 -40.01 -34.31 27.41
C LYS A 36 -41.55 -34.36 27.60
N LYS A 37 -42.30 -33.57 26.82
CA LYS A 37 -43.77 -33.68 26.75
C LYS A 37 -44.13 -34.57 25.54
N LYS A 38 -44.72 -35.73 25.79
CA LYS A 38 -45.28 -36.62 24.74
C LYS A 38 -46.47 -35.93 24.08
N MET A 39 -46.51 -35.91 22.74
CA MET A 39 -47.67 -35.45 21.97
C MET A 39 -47.94 -36.41 20.80
N ASN A 40 -49.24 -36.56 20.51
CA ASN A 40 -49.89 -37.68 19.83
C ASN A 40 -49.73 -37.74 18.29
N THR A 41 -49.91 -38.96 17.80
CA THR A 41 -49.55 -39.53 16.50
C THR A 41 -50.54 -39.25 15.36
N THR A 42 -51.06 -38.02 15.21
CA THR A 42 -52.06 -37.72 14.16
C THR A 42 -51.82 -36.39 13.45
N SER A 43 -50.54 -36.04 13.23
CA SER A 43 -50.15 -34.84 12.47
C SER A 43 -48.92 -35.11 11.60
N TYR A 44 -48.87 -36.28 10.96
CA TYR A 44 -47.76 -36.63 10.05
C TYR A 44 -48.10 -36.38 8.57
N GLY A 45 -49.38 -36.33 8.20
CA GLY A 45 -49.79 -36.19 6.79
C GLY A 45 -49.67 -34.77 6.21
N PHE A 46 -49.95 -33.73 7.00
CA PHE A 46 -49.96 -32.35 6.51
C PHE A 46 -48.61 -31.63 6.64
N VAL A 47 -47.74 -32.09 7.54
CA VAL A 47 -46.41 -31.48 7.69
C VAL A 47 -45.49 -31.97 6.56
N LEU A 48 -45.53 -33.25 6.18
CA LEU A 48 -44.63 -33.79 5.15
C LEU A 48 -44.80 -33.14 3.75
N ILE A 49 -46.01 -32.76 3.36
CA ILE A 49 -46.27 -32.14 2.03
C ILE A 49 -45.76 -30.69 1.98
N SER A 50 -45.82 -29.96 3.09
CA SER A 50 -45.30 -28.58 3.19
C SER A 50 -43.77 -28.55 3.07
N TRP A 51 -43.07 -29.54 3.64
CA TRP A 51 -41.60 -29.62 3.56
C TRP A 51 -41.09 -30.02 2.17
N VAL A 52 -41.85 -30.81 1.40
CA VAL A 52 -41.46 -31.18 0.02
C VAL A 52 -41.61 -29.99 -0.94
N LEU A 53 -42.63 -29.15 -0.77
CA LEU A 53 -42.82 -27.93 -1.58
C LEU A 53 -41.84 -26.81 -1.19
N LEU A 54 -41.39 -26.73 0.06
CA LEU A 54 -40.36 -25.78 0.49
C LEU A 54 -38.93 -26.17 0.04
N LEU A 55 -38.67 -27.44 -0.24
CA LEU A 55 -37.38 -27.88 -0.81
C LEU A 55 -37.33 -27.73 -2.34
N ALA A 56 -38.48 -27.74 -3.02
CA ALA A 56 -38.59 -27.52 -4.47
C ALA A 56 -38.47 -26.03 -4.89
N PHE A 57 -38.60 -25.10 -3.93
CA PHE A 57 -38.38 -23.65 -4.10
C PHE A 57 -37.18 -23.15 -3.30
N THR A 58 -36.12 -23.95 -3.18
CA THR A 58 -34.81 -23.35 -2.94
C THR A 58 -34.45 -22.63 -4.23
N PRO A 59 -34.29 -21.29 -4.26
CA PRO A 59 -33.61 -20.70 -5.40
C PRO A 59 -32.27 -21.41 -5.44
N LEU A 60 -31.97 -22.06 -6.58
CA LEU A 60 -30.59 -22.36 -6.95
C LEU A 60 -29.83 -21.11 -6.58
N GLY A 61 -29.09 -21.18 -5.47
CA GLY A 61 -28.27 -20.07 -5.04
C GLY A 61 -27.47 -19.76 -6.28
N ILE A 62 -27.72 -18.60 -6.87
CA ILE A 62 -26.74 -18.00 -7.75
C ILE A 62 -25.57 -17.88 -6.81
N TYR A 63 -24.68 -18.88 -6.86
CA TYR A 63 -23.33 -18.72 -6.44
C TYR A 63 -22.84 -17.63 -7.38
N SER A 64 -23.12 -16.39 -6.98
CA SER A 64 -22.39 -15.25 -7.44
C SER A 64 -21.01 -15.61 -6.98
N GLU A 65 -20.26 -16.21 -7.90
CA GLU A 65 -18.83 -16.29 -7.84
C GLU A 65 -18.45 -14.82 -7.63
N THR A 66 -18.31 -14.45 -6.36
CA THR A 66 -17.80 -13.17 -5.96
C THR A 66 -16.41 -13.29 -6.53
N LYS A 67 -16.24 -12.74 -7.74
CA LYS A 67 -14.97 -12.66 -8.42
C LYS A 67 -14.08 -12.06 -7.36
N LYS A 68 -13.29 -12.90 -6.68
CA LYS A 68 -12.38 -12.42 -5.66
C LYS A 68 -11.57 -11.39 -6.41
N ASN A 69 -11.56 -10.14 -5.96
CA ASN A 69 -10.88 -9.00 -6.60
C ASN A 69 -9.36 -9.18 -6.53
N LEU A 70 -8.89 -10.33 -6.98
CA LEU A 70 -7.52 -10.77 -7.03
C LEU A 70 -6.95 -10.31 -8.36
N VAL A 71 -6.05 -9.35 -8.27
CA VAL A 71 -5.39 -8.76 -9.42
C VAL A 71 -4.04 -9.42 -9.57
N LYS A 72 -3.74 -9.93 -10.77
CA LYS A 72 -2.47 -10.60 -11.05
C LYS A 72 -1.32 -9.59 -11.11
N MET A 73 -0.17 -9.98 -10.55
CA MET A 73 1.07 -9.22 -10.67
C MET A 73 1.58 -9.25 -12.12
N THR A 74 1.98 -8.09 -12.60
CA THR A 74 2.73 -7.88 -13.83
C THR A 74 4.18 -7.57 -13.47
N LEU A 75 5.13 -8.39 -13.92
CA LEU A 75 6.56 -8.08 -13.84
C LEU A 75 6.95 -7.18 -15.01
N VAL A 76 7.72 -6.13 -14.73
CA VAL A 76 8.14 -5.16 -15.75
C VAL A 76 9.33 -5.72 -16.52
N GLN A 77 9.09 -6.31 -17.69
CA GLN A 77 10.15 -6.98 -18.46
C GLN A 77 11.24 -6.01 -18.93
N HIS A 78 10.85 -4.80 -19.37
CA HIS A 78 11.77 -3.74 -19.79
C HIS A 78 12.53 -3.08 -18.62
N ALA A 79 12.39 -3.58 -17.39
CA ALA A 79 13.16 -3.09 -16.25
C ALA A 79 14.65 -3.44 -16.38
N VAL A 80 15.00 -4.56 -17.02
CA VAL A 80 16.39 -5.00 -17.23
C VAL A 80 17.20 -3.94 -17.99
N THR A 81 16.65 -3.43 -19.09
CA THR A 81 17.31 -2.41 -19.92
C THR A 81 17.45 -1.06 -19.20
N GLN A 82 16.67 -0.85 -18.14
CA GLN A 82 16.73 0.35 -17.30
C GLN A 82 17.62 0.14 -16.07
N GLY A 83 18.11 -1.09 -15.82
CA GLY A 83 18.83 -1.45 -14.60
C GLY A 83 17.95 -1.43 -13.35
N ALA A 84 16.63 -1.58 -13.50
CA ALA A 84 15.66 -1.56 -12.42
C ALA A 84 15.46 -2.97 -11.85
N PHE A 85 15.84 -3.14 -10.58
CA PHE A 85 15.79 -4.43 -9.88
C PHE A 85 15.37 -4.21 -8.42
N CYS A 86 14.63 -5.16 -7.86
CA CYS A 86 14.47 -5.26 -6.41
C CYS A 86 15.81 -5.53 -5.71
N LEU A 87 15.85 -5.41 -4.38
CA LEU A 87 17.07 -5.59 -3.58
C LEU A 87 17.86 -6.86 -3.93
N ASP A 88 17.17 -7.98 -4.18
CA ASP A 88 17.77 -9.28 -4.53
C ASP A 88 18.12 -9.48 -6.02
N GLY A 89 17.88 -8.48 -6.86
CA GLY A 89 18.07 -8.57 -8.31
C GLY A 89 16.86 -9.11 -9.10
N SER A 90 15.74 -9.42 -8.45
CA SER A 90 14.50 -9.79 -9.15
C SER A 90 13.87 -8.58 -9.87
N LEU A 91 13.05 -8.84 -10.89
CA LEU A 91 12.34 -7.78 -11.60
C LEU A 91 11.29 -7.12 -10.69
N PRO A 92 11.10 -5.80 -10.79
CA PRO A 92 9.99 -5.13 -10.11
C PRO A 92 8.65 -5.51 -10.74
N GLY A 93 7.57 -5.26 -10.01
CA GLY A 93 6.23 -5.53 -10.49
C GLY A 93 5.16 -4.61 -9.92
N TYR A 94 3.99 -4.68 -10.52
CA TYR A 94 2.79 -3.98 -10.07
C TYR A 94 1.55 -4.82 -10.36
N HIS A 95 0.42 -4.47 -9.77
CA HIS A 95 -0.90 -5.04 -10.08
C HIS A 95 -1.74 -3.98 -10.76
N LEU A 96 -2.46 -4.31 -11.84
CA LEU A 96 -3.31 -3.37 -12.56
C LEU A 96 -4.69 -3.99 -12.79
N ASP A 97 -5.70 -3.32 -12.24
CA ASP A 97 -7.10 -3.58 -12.51
C ASP A 97 -7.66 -2.48 -13.41
N ARG A 98 -8.37 -2.88 -14.47
CA ARG A 98 -8.77 -1.96 -15.55
C ARG A 98 -10.01 -1.16 -15.16
N GLY A 99 -9.98 0.11 -15.55
CA GLY A 99 -11.15 1.00 -15.42
C GLY A 99 -12.27 0.62 -16.37
N TYR A 100 -13.46 1.10 -16.07
CA TYR A 100 -14.68 0.87 -16.88
C TYR A 100 -15.62 2.08 -16.82
N GLY A 101 -16.54 2.14 -17.78
CA GLY A 101 -17.51 3.25 -17.89
C GLY A 101 -16.81 4.61 -17.97
N SER A 102 -17.24 5.56 -17.14
CA SER A 102 -16.65 6.91 -17.07
C SER A 102 -15.24 6.97 -16.47
N GLY A 103 -14.73 5.87 -15.90
CA GLY A 103 -13.41 5.80 -15.27
C GLY A 103 -12.29 5.24 -16.16
N VAL A 104 -12.58 4.87 -17.42
CA VAL A 104 -11.59 4.22 -18.32
C VAL A 104 -10.35 5.06 -18.60
N SER A 105 -10.46 6.39 -18.58
CA SER A 105 -9.37 7.35 -18.77
C SER A 105 -8.82 7.89 -17.45
N ASN A 106 -9.32 7.44 -16.30
CA ASN A 106 -8.84 7.90 -15.00
C ASN A 106 -7.94 6.85 -14.34
N TRP A 107 -6.94 7.30 -13.59
CA TRP A 107 -5.87 6.45 -13.05
C TRP A 107 -5.61 6.71 -11.58
N LEU A 108 -5.55 5.65 -10.79
CA LEU A 108 -5.10 5.64 -9.40
C LEU A 108 -3.88 4.73 -9.29
N LEU A 109 -2.74 5.30 -8.94
CA LEU A 109 -1.51 4.57 -8.66
C LEU A 109 -1.25 4.63 -7.16
N GLN A 110 -1.15 3.48 -6.49
CA GLN A 110 -0.91 3.40 -5.06
C GLN A 110 0.41 2.67 -4.76
N PHE A 111 1.33 3.34 -4.08
CA PHE A 111 2.53 2.72 -3.54
C PHE A 111 2.23 1.82 -2.33
N GLU A 112 2.72 0.58 -2.38
CA GLU A 112 2.78 -0.30 -1.22
C GLU A 112 3.76 0.27 -0.16
N GLY A 113 3.41 0.12 1.12
CA GLY A 113 4.28 0.45 2.25
C GLY A 113 5.11 -0.75 2.73
N GLY A 114 5.83 -0.58 3.84
CA GLY A 114 6.58 -1.68 4.47
C GLY A 114 7.91 -1.31 5.10
N GLY A 115 8.03 -0.10 5.65
CA GLY A 115 9.26 0.38 6.29
C GLY A 115 10.46 0.50 5.35
N TRP A 116 11.66 0.44 5.91
CA TRP A 116 12.91 0.68 5.18
C TRP A 116 14.04 -0.20 5.73
N CYS A 117 15.20 -0.13 5.09
CA CYS A 117 16.46 -0.61 5.63
C CYS A 117 17.54 0.47 5.43
N ASN A 118 18.42 0.64 6.41
CA ASN A 118 19.38 1.76 6.48
C ASN A 118 20.84 1.30 6.62
N ASP A 119 21.09 -0.01 6.74
CA ASP A 119 22.41 -0.62 6.75
C ASP A 119 22.45 -1.91 5.91
N ILE A 120 23.65 -2.44 5.66
CA ILE A 120 23.83 -3.63 4.80
C ILE A 120 23.14 -4.86 5.38
N GLU A 121 23.20 -5.06 6.70
CA GLU A 121 22.65 -6.24 7.37
C GLU A 121 21.12 -6.26 7.28
N SER A 122 20.47 -5.16 7.68
CA SER A 122 19.02 -4.98 7.58
C SER A 122 18.53 -5.07 6.13
N CYS A 123 19.28 -4.51 5.17
CA CYS A 123 18.91 -4.60 3.77
C CYS A 123 19.10 -6.01 3.18
N LEU A 124 20.11 -6.76 3.63
CA LEU A 124 20.33 -8.15 3.24
C LEU A 124 19.22 -9.06 3.75
N GLU A 125 18.80 -8.89 5.00
CA GLU A 125 17.66 -9.62 5.56
C GLU A 125 16.36 -9.24 4.85
N ARG A 126 16.17 -7.94 4.56
CA ARG A 126 15.03 -7.46 3.79
C ARG A 126 14.97 -8.08 2.37
N ALA A 127 16.11 -8.25 1.70
CA ALA A 127 16.20 -8.87 0.37
C ALA A 127 15.65 -10.31 0.35
N LYS A 128 15.68 -11.02 1.49
CA LYS A 128 15.15 -12.38 1.66
C LYS A 128 13.64 -12.41 1.96
N SER A 129 12.95 -11.28 1.86
CA SER A 129 11.52 -11.13 2.19
C SER A 129 10.69 -10.61 1.01
N ARG A 130 9.36 -10.58 1.18
CA ARG A 130 8.42 -9.99 0.21
C ARG A 130 8.68 -8.49 -0.05
N HIS A 131 9.42 -7.81 0.82
CA HIS A 131 9.73 -6.37 0.70
C HIS A 131 11.10 -6.09 0.09
N GLY A 132 11.81 -7.13 -0.37
CA GLY A 132 13.08 -6.99 -1.09
C GLY A 132 13.19 -7.88 -2.33
N SER A 133 12.20 -8.74 -2.59
CA SER A 133 12.18 -9.60 -3.78
C SER A 133 10.76 -9.90 -4.23
N THR A 134 10.50 -9.76 -5.54
CA THR A 134 9.24 -10.25 -6.12
C THR A 134 9.13 -11.76 -6.07
N ARG A 135 10.22 -12.52 -5.85
CA ARG A 135 10.20 -13.98 -5.71
C ARG A 135 9.39 -14.43 -4.49
N TYR A 136 9.40 -13.64 -3.43
CA TYR A 136 8.67 -13.90 -2.18
C TYR A 136 7.30 -13.18 -2.10
N MET A 137 6.94 -12.39 -3.10
CA MET A 137 5.63 -11.73 -3.15
C MET A 137 4.55 -12.66 -3.70
N SER A 138 3.34 -12.56 -3.14
CA SER A 138 2.15 -13.15 -3.75
C SER A 138 1.96 -12.62 -5.17
N LYS A 139 1.66 -13.53 -6.11
CA LYS A 139 1.39 -13.17 -7.52
C LYS A 139 -0.02 -12.62 -7.72
N TRP A 140 -0.85 -12.69 -6.69
CA TRP A 140 -2.23 -12.21 -6.70
C TRP A 140 -2.44 -11.30 -5.50
N GLU A 141 -3.02 -10.14 -5.73
CA GLU A 141 -3.30 -9.16 -4.69
C GLU A 141 -4.79 -8.90 -4.61
N TYR A 142 -5.36 -8.96 -3.42
CA TYR A 142 -6.74 -8.56 -3.20
C TYR A 142 -6.85 -7.04 -3.09
N PHE A 143 -7.54 -6.42 -4.04
CA PHE A 143 -7.75 -4.98 -4.05
C PHE A 143 -8.90 -4.59 -3.10
N ASN A 144 -8.59 -3.77 -2.09
CA ASN A 144 -9.49 -3.30 -1.05
C ASN A 144 -9.37 -1.78 -0.85
N GLY A 145 -10.22 -1.20 0.01
CA GLY A 145 -10.22 0.23 0.31
C GLY A 145 -10.29 1.09 -0.96
N ILE A 146 -9.37 2.05 -1.09
CA ILE A 146 -9.26 2.94 -2.26
C ILE A 146 -8.95 2.21 -3.58
N LEU A 147 -8.46 0.96 -3.52
CA LEU A 147 -8.24 0.12 -4.71
C LEU A 147 -9.44 -0.80 -5.03
N SER A 148 -10.45 -0.88 -4.15
CA SER A 148 -11.62 -1.73 -4.37
C SER A 148 -12.38 -1.31 -5.63
N ASN A 149 -12.89 -2.28 -6.40
CA ASN A 149 -13.80 -2.03 -7.52
C ASN A 149 -15.29 -1.98 -7.08
N ASN A 150 -15.56 -2.14 -5.78
CA ASN A 150 -16.90 -2.08 -5.22
C ASN A 150 -17.23 -0.63 -4.87
N ALA A 151 -18.23 -0.06 -5.55
CA ALA A 151 -18.66 1.33 -5.37
C ALA A 151 -19.11 1.66 -3.94
N SER A 152 -19.62 0.69 -3.17
CA SER A 152 -19.99 0.91 -1.76
C SER A 152 -18.78 1.06 -0.85
N LEU A 153 -17.63 0.50 -1.22
CA LEU A 153 -16.37 0.61 -0.48
C LEU A 153 -15.47 1.72 -1.02
N ASN A 154 -15.57 2.01 -2.33
CA ASN A 154 -14.75 2.98 -3.05
C ASN A 154 -15.63 3.84 -3.98
N PRO A 155 -16.46 4.74 -3.43
CA PRO A 155 -17.41 5.49 -4.23
C PRO A 155 -16.75 6.33 -5.32
N ASP A 156 -15.55 6.85 -5.06
CA ASP A 156 -14.87 7.80 -5.94
C ASP A 156 -14.04 7.15 -7.05
N PHE A 157 -13.38 6.02 -6.78
CA PHE A 157 -12.35 5.45 -7.68
C PHE A 157 -12.62 4.00 -8.14
N HIS A 158 -13.77 3.40 -7.76
CA HIS A 158 -14.11 1.99 -8.05
C HIS A 158 -14.16 1.62 -9.53
N ASN A 159 -14.26 2.60 -10.44
CA ASN A 159 -14.28 2.38 -11.88
C ASN A 159 -13.05 2.95 -12.61
N TRP A 160 -12.05 3.47 -11.90
CA TRP A 160 -10.78 3.95 -12.49
C TRP A 160 -9.86 2.79 -12.88
N ASN A 161 -8.79 3.05 -13.64
CA ASN A 161 -7.66 2.13 -13.68
C ASN A 161 -6.96 2.20 -12.31
N ARG A 162 -6.85 1.07 -11.62
CA ARG A 162 -6.29 1.00 -10.26
C ARG A 162 -5.01 0.19 -10.30
N VAL A 163 -3.93 0.78 -9.79
CA VAL A 163 -2.59 0.19 -9.83
C VAL A 163 -2.02 0.12 -8.43
N LYS A 164 -1.53 -1.06 -8.02
CA LYS A 164 -0.71 -1.22 -6.81
C LYS A 164 0.74 -1.44 -7.20
N LEU A 165 1.60 -0.49 -6.86
CA LEU A 165 3.04 -0.52 -7.11
C LEU A 165 3.70 -1.36 -6.01
N ARG A 166 4.37 -2.46 -6.36
CA ARG A 166 4.96 -3.36 -5.35
C ARG A 166 6.29 -2.84 -4.85
N TYR A 167 6.45 -2.82 -3.54
CA TYR A 167 7.59 -2.19 -2.87
C TYR A 167 8.69 -3.21 -2.57
N CYS A 168 9.84 -3.04 -3.22
CA CYS A 168 10.97 -3.97 -3.11
C CYS A 168 12.37 -3.33 -3.09
N ASP A 169 12.47 -2.00 -2.96
CA ASP A 169 13.75 -1.28 -2.97
C ASP A 169 14.24 -0.89 -1.57
N GLY A 170 13.34 -0.71 -0.60
CA GLY A 170 13.71 -0.36 0.77
C GLY A 170 14.03 1.13 1.01
N ALA A 171 13.76 2.02 0.04
CA ALA A 171 13.97 3.48 0.15
C ALA A 171 12.80 4.28 -0.43
N SER A 172 11.54 3.86 -0.26
CA SER A 172 10.38 4.62 -0.80
C SER A 172 10.52 4.96 -2.30
N PHE A 173 11.02 4.02 -3.10
CA PHE A 173 11.25 4.19 -4.54
C PHE A 173 12.26 5.31 -4.89
N SER A 174 13.21 5.64 -4.01
CA SER A 174 14.05 6.84 -4.19
C SER A 174 15.55 6.59 -4.43
N GLY A 175 16.08 5.40 -4.12
CA GLY A 175 17.51 5.11 -4.25
C GLY A 175 17.97 4.81 -5.68
N ASP A 176 19.25 5.07 -5.97
CA ASP A 176 19.96 4.54 -7.15
C ASP A 176 21.45 4.27 -6.85
N SER A 177 21.72 3.22 -6.09
CA SER A 177 23.08 2.74 -5.83
C SER A 177 23.19 1.22 -5.99
N LEU A 178 24.42 0.71 -5.94
CA LEU A 178 24.72 -0.71 -5.95
C LEU A 178 25.75 -0.98 -4.86
N TYR A 179 25.41 -1.88 -3.95
CA TYR A 179 26.40 -2.44 -3.04
C TYR A 179 26.83 -3.81 -3.55
N GLN A 180 28.14 -4.03 -3.63
CA GLN A 180 28.70 -5.32 -4.03
C GLN A 180 30.01 -5.57 -3.30
N ASN A 181 30.12 -6.73 -2.67
CA ASN A 181 31.36 -7.32 -2.19
C ASN A 181 31.49 -8.75 -2.75
N GLU A 182 32.43 -9.54 -2.22
CA GLU A 182 32.69 -10.91 -2.70
C GLU A 182 31.50 -11.88 -2.55
N THR A 183 30.61 -11.64 -1.59
CA THR A 183 29.54 -12.57 -1.20
C THR A 183 28.13 -11.98 -1.32
N VAL A 184 28.00 -10.66 -1.27
CA VAL A 184 26.74 -9.92 -1.22
C VAL A 184 26.66 -8.93 -2.36
N LYS A 185 25.49 -8.90 -3.00
CA LYS A 185 25.11 -7.90 -3.99
C LYS A 185 23.69 -7.40 -3.71
N LEU A 186 23.54 -6.11 -3.47
CA LEU A 186 22.25 -5.46 -3.20
C LEU A 186 22.00 -4.33 -4.20
N TYR A 187 20.81 -4.35 -4.79
CA TYR A 187 20.38 -3.38 -5.79
C TYR A 187 19.45 -2.33 -5.15
N PHE A 188 19.98 -1.15 -4.85
CA PHE A 188 19.19 -0.03 -4.33
C PHE A 188 18.65 0.78 -5.50
N ARG A 189 17.63 0.27 -6.20
CA ARG A 189 17.18 0.82 -7.50
C ARG A 189 15.79 1.43 -7.46
N GLY A 190 15.35 1.94 -6.32
CA GLY A 190 14.01 2.51 -6.12
C GLY A 190 13.60 3.49 -7.22
N GLN A 191 14.47 4.44 -7.57
CA GLN A 191 14.16 5.41 -8.62
C GLN A 191 14.01 4.77 -10.00
N ARG A 192 14.90 3.82 -10.33
CA ARG A 192 14.81 3.08 -11.59
C ARG A 192 13.55 2.23 -11.66
N ILE A 193 13.14 1.61 -10.56
CA ILE A 193 11.90 0.84 -10.45
C ILE A 193 10.69 1.75 -10.72
N TRP A 194 10.62 2.90 -10.06
CA TRP A 194 9.56 3.88 -10.28
C TRP A 194 9.45 4.27 -11.76
N LYS A 195 10.57 4.70 -12.36
CA LYS A 195 10.61 5.09 -13.77
C LYS A 195 10.23 3.93 -14.69
N ALA A 196 10.73 2.73 -14.44
CA ALA A 196 10.45 1.56 -15.26
C ALA A 196 8.96 1.19 -15.24
N ILE A 197 8.31 1.27 -14.07
CA ILE A 197 6.87 1.00 -13.96
C ILE A 197 6.06 2.08 -14.71
N ILE A 198 6.38 3.37 -14.54
CA ILE A 198 5.66 4.44 -15.24
C ILE A 198 5.80 4.28 -16.77
N LEU A 199 7.00 4.04 -17.27
CA LEU A 199 7.24 3.84 -18.71
C LEU A 199 6.50 2.62 -19.26
N ASP A 200 6.28 1.59 -18.44
CA ASP A 200 5.52 0.41 -18.81
C ASP A 200 3.98 0.61 -18.74
N LEU A 201 3.52 1.57 -17.93
CA LEU A 201 2.11 1.96 -17.80
C LEU A 201 1.67 3.00 -18.84
N LEU A 202 2.57 3.90 -19.27
CA LEU A 202 2.30 4.91 -20.29
C LEU A 202 1.63 4.32 -21.55
N PRO A 203 2.22 3.34 -22.27
CA PRO A 203 1.60 2.76 -23.47
C PRO A 203 0.34 1.93 -23.15
N LYS A 204 0.06 1.63 -21.88
CA LYS A 204 -1.14 0.92 -21.43
C LYS A 204 -2.33 1.86 -21.19
N GLY A 205 -2.19 3.15 -21.52
CA GLY A 205 -3.25 4.16 -21.47
C GLY A 205 -3.03 5.25 -20.43
N LEU A 206 -1.97 5.18 -19.60
CA LEU A 206 -1.65 6.26 -18.66
C LEU A 206 -1.26 7.55 -19.42
N ASN A 207 -0.70 7.42 -20.62
CA ASN A 207 -0.41 8.53 -21.52
C ASN A 207 -1.66 9.22 -22.10
N LEU A 208 -2.86 8.72 -21.82
CA LEU A 208 -4.15 9.27 -22.23
C LEU A 208 -5.02 9.62 -21.02
N ALA A 209 -4.42 9.77 -19.84
CA ALA A 209 -5.17 9.98 -18.60
C ALA A 209 -5.87 11.34 -18.57
N ASP A 210 -7.16 11.37 -18.24
CA ASP A 210 -7.88 12.62 -17.97
C ASP A 210 -7.64 13.08 -16.53
N LYS A 211 -7.71 12.14 -15.59
CA LYS A 211 -7.42 12.35 -14.17
C LYS A 211 -6.47 11.29 -13.67
N ALA A 212 -5.56 11.72 -12.80
CA ALA A 212 -4.57 10.83 -12.22
C ALA A 212 -4.40 11.15 -10.73
N LEU A 213 -4.40 10.11 -9.88
CA LEU A 213 -4.12 10.21 -8.46
C LEU A 213 -2.93 9.32 -8.12
N LEU A 214 -1.85 9.92 -7.61
CA LEU A 214 -0.75 9.19 -7.00
C LEU A 214 -1.00 9.11 -5.49
N SER A 215 -1.03 7.90 -4.95
CA SER A 215 -1.30 7.61 -3.54
C SER A 215 -0.28 6.62 -3.00
N GLY A 216 -0.30 6.40 -1.68
CA GLY A 216 0.52 5.39 -1.02
C GLY A 216 0.31 5.40 0.48
N CYS A 217 0.64 4.29 1.13
CA CYS A 217 0.53 4.13 2.58
C CYS A 217 1.90 3.93 3.23
N SER A 218 2.16 4.52 4.40
CA SER A 218 3.42 4.35 5.15
C SER A 218 4.63 4.76 4.30
N ALA A 219 5.61 3.86 4.08
CA ALA A 219 6.74 4.11 3.18
C ALA A 219 6.30 4.49 1.75
N GLY A 220 5.16 3.96 1.28
CA GLY A 220 4.57 4.37 0.01
C GLY A 220 3.91 5.75 0.08
N GLY A 221 3.38 6.15 1.23
CA GLY A 221 2.87 7.51 1.46
C GLY A 221 4.02 8.52 1.49
N LEU A 222 5.16 8.14 2.05
CA LEU A 222 6.37 8.96 1.96
C LEU A 222 6.85 9.10 0.50
N ALA A 223 6.80 8.00 -0.27
CA ALA A 223 7.18 7.99 -1.67
C ALA A 223 6.38 9.01 -2.51
N THR A 224 5.12 9.31 -2.15
CA THR A 224 4.35 10.31 -2.89
C THR A 224 4.92 11.72 -2.75
N PHE A 225 5.54 12.09 -1.62
CA PHE A 225 6.22 13.40 -1.51
C PHE A 225 7.45 13.50 -2.42
N LEU A 226 8.14 12.37 -2.62
CA LEU A 226 9.35 12.29 -3.44
C LEU A 226 9.04 12.29 -4.95
N HIS A 227 7.94 11.65 -5.35
CA HIS A 227 7.64 11.38 -6.75
C HIS A 227 6.49 12.19 -7.33
N CYS A 228 5.75 12.97 -6.53
CA CYS A 228 4.52 13.62 -6.99
C CYS A 228 4.74 14.54 -8.20
N ASP A 229 5.68 15.50 -8.11
CA ASP A 229 5.93 16.43 -9.22
C ASP A 229 6.47 15.69 -10.45
N ASN A 230 7.36 14.71 -10.25
CA ASN A 230 7.86 13.85 -11.32
C ASN A 230 6.73 13.04 -12.00
N PHE A 231 5.78 12.50 -11.23
CA PHE A 231 4.59 11.83 -11.76
C PHE A 231 3.78 12.77 -12.66
N THR A 232 3.51 14.00 -12.21
CA THR A 232 2.77 14.97 -13.02
C THR A 232 3.49 15.29 -14.34
N SER A 233 4.82 15.27 -14.34
CA SER A 233 5.63 15.55 -15.54
C SER A 233 5.56 14.46 -16.61
N PHE A 234 5.21 13.22 -16.25
CA PHE A 234 5.04 12.12 -17.20
C PHE A 234 3.68 12.12 -17.90
N LEU A 235 2.71 12.89 -17.39
CA LEU A 235 1.34 12.87 -17.85
C LEU A 235 1.10 13.95 -18.92
N PRO A 236 0.06 13.79 -19.76
CA PRO A 236 -0.38 14.84 -20.66
C PRO A 236 -0.61 16.18 -19.95
N LYS A 237 -0.31 17.29 -20.63
CA LYS A 237 -0.45 18.65 -20.05
C LYS A 237 -1.87 18.98 -19.60
N ASN A 238 -2.88 18.33 -20.17
CA ASN A 238 -4.29 18.51 -19.84
C ASN A 238 -4.78 17.55 -18.74
N THR A 239 -3.97 16.60 -18.28
CA THR A 239 -4.34 15.68 -17.20
C THR A 239 -4.47 16.43 -15.88
N THR A 240 -5.59 16.22 -15.18
CA THR A 240 -5.74 16.67 -13.80
C THR A 240 -5.06 15.67 -12.87
N ALA A 241 -3.81 15.94 -12.52
CA ALA A 241 -3.02 15.10 -11.62
C ALA A 241 -3.03 15.65 -10.18
N LYS A 242 -3.19 14.75 -9.20
CA LYS A 242 -3.12 15.05 -7.76
C LYS A 242 -2.35 13.97 -7.03
N CYS A 243 -1.88 14.30 -5.83
CA CYS A 243 -1.19 13.35 -4.97
C CYS A 243 -1.83 13.28 -3.59
N MET A 244 -1.70 12.12 -2.97
CA MET A 244 -2.18 11.84 -1.63
C MET A 244 -1.14 11.02 -0.87
N SER A 245 -0.87 11.38 0.37
CA SER A 245 -0.12 10.54 1.30
C SER A 245 -1.07 10.01 2.36
N ASP A 246 -1.05 8.71 2.61
CA ASP A 246 -1.65 8.06 3.78
C ASP A 246 -0.54 7.55 4.72
N ALA A 247 -0.56 7.96 5.99
CA ALA A 247 0.41 7.56 7.01
C ALA A 247 1.90 7.76 6.59
N GLY A 248 2.16 8.72 5.70
CA GLY A 248 3.49 8.96 5.11
C GLY A 248 4.16 10.24 5.59
N PHE A 249 3.52 11.01 6.48
CA PHE A 249 4.05 12.27 6.98
C PHE A 249 4.87 12.04 8.26
N PHE A 250 6.14 11.69 8.09
CA PHE A 250 7.08 11.50 9.20
C PHE A 250 7.78 12.81 9.58
N LEU A 251 8.03 12.98 10.87
CA LEU A 251 8.59 14.19 11.46
C LEU A 251 10.07 14.01 11.82
N ASP A 252 10.87 15.03 11.54
CA ASP A 252 12.23 15.16 12.05
C ASP A 252 12.20 15.89 13.39
N ILE A 253 11.89 15.13 14.44
CA ILE A 253 11.82 15.62 15.82
C ILE A 253 12.73 14.80 16.74
N ARG A 254 12.99 15.37 17.92
CA ARG A 254 13.74 14.68 18.96
C ARG A 254 12.87 13.63 19.65
N ASP A 255 13.47 12.50 19.98
CA ASP A 255 12.89 11.49 20.86
C ASP A 255 12.96 11.90 22.34
N ILE A 256 12.49 11.03 23.24
CA ILE A 256 12.52 11.26 24.69
C ILE A 256 13.92 11.32 25.31
N SER A 257 14.94 10.82 24.60
CA SER A 257 16.36 10.95 24.97
C SER A 257 16.99 12.22 24.38
N LEU A 258 16.19 13.09 23.77
CA LEU A 258 16.60 14.32 23.08
C LEU A 258 17.49 14.06 21.84
N GLN A 259 17.47 12.85 21.29
CA GLN A 259 18.22 12.46 20.09
C GLN A 259 17.35 12.54 18.84
N HIS A 260 17.97 12.65 17.66
CA HIS A 260 17.27 12.67 16.38
C HIS A 260 17.26 11.28 15.74
N THR A 261 16.75 10.27 16.45
CA THR A 261 16.76 8.86 16.00
C THR A 261 16.20 8.67 14.58
N ALA A 262 15.09 9.32 14.23
CA ALA A 262 14.54 9.24 12.88
C ALA A 262 15.45 9.87 11.82
N ARG A 263 16.12 10.98 12.14
CA ARG A 263 17.06 11.64 11.23
C ARG A 263 18.26 10.76 10.97
N GLU A 264 18.86 10.20 12.02
CA GLU A 264 20.02 9.32 11.91
C GLU A 264 19.70 8.09 11.04
N PHE A 265 18.52 7.49 11.26
CA PHE A 265 18.02 6.38 10.45
C PHE A 265 17.91 6.75 8.96
N PHE A 266 17.25 7.87 8.64
CA PHE A 266 17.07 8.27 7.25
C PHE A 266 18.35 8.81 6.60
N GLU A 267 19.25 9.45 7.34
CA GLU A 267 20.56 9.87 6.86
C GLU A 267 21.39 8.66 6.42
N GLN A 268 21.44 7.60 7.24
CA GLN A 268 22.12 6.35 6.88
C GLN A 268 21.50 5.69 5.63
N LEU A 269 20.17 5.65 5.54
CA LEU A 269 19.47 5.16 4.36
C LEU A 269 19.84 5.95 3.10
N ILE A 270 19.80 7.29 3.18
CA ILE A 270 20.04 8.18 2.05
C ILE A 270 21.47 8.01 1.53
N LEU A 271 22.44 7.93 2.43
CA LEU A 271 23.84 7.70 2.09
C LEU A 271 24.05 6.32 1.47
N LEU A 272 23.50 5.27 2.08
CA LEU A 272 23.66 3.90 1.59
C LEU A 272 23.02 3.69 0.21
N GLN A 273 21.79 4.17 0.04
CA GLN A 273 20.97 3.89 -1.14
C GLN A 273 21.10 4.95 -2.24
N GLY A 274 21.87 6.02 -1.99
CA GLY A 274 22.12 7.08 -2.98
C GLY A 274 20.88 7.89 -3.34
N THR A 275 20.03 8.17 -2.35
CA THR A 275 18.74 8.86 -2.53
C THR A 275 18.89 10.37 -2.73
N GLU A 276 19.93 11.00 -2.17
CA GLU A 276 20.03 12.47 -2.07
C GLU A 276 19.86 13.19 -3.42
N GLN A 277 20.45 12.65 -4.48
CA GLN A 277 20.40 13.20 -5.84
C GLN A 277 18.99 13.24 -6.45
N PHE A 278 18.01 12.57 -5.85
CA PHE A 278 16.62 12.53 -6.32
C PHE A 278 15.66 13.26 -5.39
N LEU A 279 16.16 13.90 -4.34
CA LEU A 279 15.36 14.79 -3.51
C LEU A 279 15.04 16.06 -4.29
N ASN A 280 14.04 16.80 -3.80
CA ASN A 280 13.65 18.07 -4.42
C ASN A 280 14.80 19.07 -4.35
N GLU A 281 15.32 19.48 -5.52
CA GLU A 281 16.48 20.36 -5.64
C GLU A 281 16.29 21.68 -4.88
N ASN A 282 15.11 22.30 -4.98
CA ASN A 282 14.83 23.56 -4.27
C ASN A 282 14.84 23.38 -2.75
N CYS A 283 14.44 22.19 -2.26
CA CYS A 283 14.57 21.86 -0.85
C CYS A 283 16.05 21.66 -0.49
N THR A 284 16.79 20.82 -1.22
CA THR A 284 18.18 20.51 -0.86
C THR A 284 19.07 21.75 -0.92
N SER A 285 18.83 22.67 -1.86
CA SER A 285 19.57 23.94 -1.97
C SER A 285 19.21 24.96 -0.89
N SER A 286 18.07 24.83 -0.21
CA SER A 286 17.65 25.77 0.85
C SER A 286 18.08 25.33 2.25
N ARG A 287 18.65 24.14 2.40
CA ARG A 287 18.97 23.52 3.69
C ARG A 287 20.47 23.31 3.81
N TYR A 288 20.98 23.47 5.02
CA TYR A 288 22.36 23.12 5.33
C TYR A 288 22.59 21.59 5.31
N TYR A 289 21.56 20.81 5.67
CA TYR A 289 21.58 19.36 5.65
C TYR A 289 20.58 18.83 4.61
N PRO A 290 21.03 18.47 3.39
CA PRO A 290 20.16 18.06 2.29
C PRO A 290 19.27 16.84 2.60
N TYR A 291 19.78 15.89 3.39
CA TYR A 291 19.03 14.69 3.80
C TYR A 291 17.71 15.01 4.53
N GLN A 292 17.58 16.20 5.13
CA GLN A 292 16.32 16.62 5.75
C GLN A 292 15.18 16.69 4.72
N CYS A 293 15.47 16.92 3.44
CA CYS A 293 14.48 16.93 2.38
C CYS A 293 13.88 15.56 2.04
N PHE A 294 14.33 14.48 2.69
CA PHE A 294 13.61 13.21 2.68
C PHE A 294 12.35 13.26 3.57
N PHE A 295 12.32 14.11 4.61
CA PHE A 295 11.16 14.27 5.48
C PHE A 295 10.12 15.21 4.85
N PRO A 296 8.82 14.85 4.87
CA PRO A 296 7.75 15.70 4.36
C PRO A 296 7.66 17.06 5.05
N GLN A 297 8.08 17.15 6.31
CA GLN A 297 8.18 18.41 7.06
C GLN A 297 8.99 19.49 6.30
N TYR A 298 10.01 19.09 5.55
CA TYR A 298 10.86 20.02 4.79
C TYR A 298 10.59 19.99 3.29
N ALA A 299 10.18 18.83 2.74
CA ALA A 299 9.93 18.68 1.31
C ALA A 299 8.60 19.31 0.86
N LEU A 300 7.55 19.24 1.68
CA LEU A 300 6.18 19.64 1.30
C LEU A 300 6.08 21.06 0.73
N PRO A 301 6.74 22.10 1.28
CA PRO A 301 6.69 23.46 0.71
C PRO A 301 7.16 23.56 -0.75
N TYR A 302 7.91 22.57 -1.23
CA TYR A 302 8.48 22.54 -2.58
C TYR A 302 7.71 21.62 -3.54
N VAL A 303 6.69 20.91 -3.07
CA VAL A 303 5.79 20.10 -3.91
C VAL A 303 4.80 21.03 -4.61
N LYS A 304 4.77 20.99 -5.94
CA LYS A 304 3.96 21.92 -6.75
C LYS A 304 2.55 21.39 -6.98
N ALA A 305 2.40 20.09 -7.17
CA ALA A 305 1.10 19.52 -7.50
C ALA A 305 0.13 19.58 -6.30
N PRO A 306 -1.20 19.65 -6.53
CA PRO A 306 -2.19 19.61 -5.46
C PRO A 306 -2.08 18.33 -4.63
N TYR A 307 -2.03 18.50 -3.31
CA TYR A 307 -1.66 17.44 -2.38
C TYR A 307 -2.69 17.27 -1.26
N PHE A 308 -2.99 16.02 -0.89
CA PHE A 308 -3.80 15.67 0.27
C PHE A 308 -2.99 14.83 1.26
N ILE A 309 -3.06 15.15 2.55
CA ILE A 309 -2.32 14.43 3.59
C ILE A 309 -3.32 13.83 4.56
N LEU A 310 -3.33 12.50 4.63
CA LEU A 310 -4.01 11.71 5.65
C LEU A 310 -2.95 11.13 6.57
N ASN A 311 -2.96 11.52 7.84
CA ASN A 311 -2.02 11.00 8.82
C ASN A 311 -2.68 10.91 10.18
N SER A 312 -2.43 9.83 10.92
CA SER A 312 -2.79 9.77 12.34
C SER A 312 -1.99 10.83 13.10
N ALA A 313 -2.60 11.44 14.13
CA ALA A 313 -1.88 12.31 15.06
C ALA A 313 -0.82 11.53 15.86
N TYR A 314 -1.07 10.24 16.09
CA TYR A 314 -0.17 9.31 16.76
C TYR A 314 0.06 8.11 15.84
N ASP A 315 0.91 8.31 14.84
CA ASP A 315 1.32 7.24 13.94
C ASP A 315 2.22 6.23 14.67
N VAL A 316 1.98 4.93 14.48
CA VAL A 316 2.68 3.87 15.23
C VAL A 316 4.18 3.85 14.93
N PHE A 317 4.57 4.10 13.68
CA PHE A 317 6.00 4.16 13.33
C PHE A 317 6.63 5.42 13.94
N GLN A 318 5.98 6.57 13.82
CA GLN A 318 6.49 7.81 14.44
C GLN A 318 6.64 7.68 15.97
N VAL A 319 5.66 7.08 16.64
CA VAL A 319 5.70 6.84 18.09
C VAL A 319 6.87 5.94 18.47
N ARG A 320 7.13 4.86 17.71
CA ARG A 320 8.30 3.99 17.95
C ARG A 320 9.63 4.72 17.77
N MET A 321 9.71 5.66 16.81
CA MET A 321 10.91 6.47 16.60
C MET A 321 11.12 7.52 17.71
N CYS A 322 10.05 7.97 18.38
CA CYS A 322 10.12 8.92 19.49
C CYS A 322 10.23 8.26 20.87
N LEU A 323 9.82 7.01 21.00
CA LEU A 323 9.87 6.18 22.21
C LEU A 323 10.66 4.89 21.94
N PRO A 324 11.99 4.97 21.74
CA PRO A 324 12.80 3.78 21.50
C PRO A 324 12.67 2.79 22.67
N PHE A 325 12.71 1.49 22.35
CA PHE A 325 12.43 0.36 23.25
C PHE A 325 13.26 0.33 24.55
N SER A 326 14.30 1.13 24.69
CA SER A 326 15.00 1.34 25.96
C SER A 326 14.11 1.90 27.08
N PHE A 327 12.85 2.28 26.78
CA PHE A 327 11.89 2.85 27.73
C PHE A 327 10.54 2.13 27.82
N LEU A 328 10.36 0.97 27.17
CA LEU A 328 9.15 0.12 27.24
C LEU A 328 9.49 -1.27 27.80
#